data_AF-V7BTU5-F1
#
_entry.id   AF-V7BTU5-F1
#
_cell.length_a   1.000
_cell.length_b   1.000
_cell.length_c   1.000
_cell.angle_alpha   90.00
_cell.angle_beta   90.00
_cell.angle_gamma   90.00
#
_symmetry.space_group_name_H-M   'P 1'
#
loop_
_entity.id
_entity.type
_entity.pdbx_description
1 polymer ?
#
loop_
_entity_poly.entity_id
_entity_poly.type
_entity_poly.pdbx_seq_one_letter_code
_entity_poly.pdbx_strand_id
1 'polypeptide(L)'
;MRPTARRQPKDSFIPPPPPTPVDFHHRQYPSRDSDVSSRPSSVGVGGRPTLDSYKDRQFQQSVVSTINSFLSSHNFPITFKTTFPSAKDILETLKFLLSLLDFPFSKLEDDLPFLLKRLNYPFKLNKSILRSPAAPHQWPTLLALIHWLIQIAKFHSHISSSPKQHNAIYQYTVNSYMLYIRGDDDAVEELDCSIKEKIQQQTAAAQERLDEARRGVAKLNAELERLRTAPSPKEALEKDKAILENDMIKFHKMIEELSSRIEQAERVLEEKEKQLEAKEAERETICEENEELKRRVEAQTFNARDVERMKRELQAVERDTAEAELARNAWEEKAWDIDTTISHKINDLEVLALDCNQALRRLKIGNGIQYVLNDKGTTPAEIMGIDHKIMLKPALRSFADEIKKGSMEKLEECISYQKKSGENAARLEGKRNQLAAVQLRVDEMETQLNMKKKETQEYTSGCSAEAKKMLEDIQLADHEIDIMEREAAEVLKTSELKLQEAIKQSEEEIQMRVSELFQLVDSVSKFKEHVGSKISEMRRDLSETAAAVSVECRGALHVER
;
A
#
# COMPACT_ATOMS: atom_id res chain seq x y z
N MET A 1 16.82 56.91 -21.00
CA MET A 1 17.63 56.02 -21.86
C MET A 1 17.25 54.58 -21.60
N ARG A 2 16.69 53.90 -22.60
CA ARG A 2 16.63 52.43 -22.76
C ARG A 2 17.53 52.15 -23.99
N PRO A 3 18.12 50.94 -24.20
CA PRO A 3 17.34 49.70 -24.23
C PRO A 3 18.09 48.36 -23.96
N THR A 4 17.35 47.27 -24.20
CA THR A 4 17.71 45.87 -24.52
C THR A 4 18.29 44.99 -23.40
N ALA A 5 17.57 44.02 -22.80
CA ALA A 5 16.79 42.86 -23.29
C ALA A 5 17.61 41.62 -23.68
N ARG A 6 17.50 40.52 -22.91
CA ARG A 6 16.89 39.21 -23.33
C ARG A 6 17.12 38.08 -22.30
N ARG A 7 15.98 37.50 -21.86
CA ARG A 7 15.62 36.07 -21.67
C ARG A 7 16.47 35.10 -20.80
N GLN A 8 15.87 34.74 -19.64
CA GLN A 8 15.62 33.40 -19.01
C GLN A 8 16.76 32.37 -18.82
N PRO A 9 16.65 31.33 -17.94
CA PRO A 9 15.53 30.86 -17.09
C PRO A 9 15.91 30.52 -15.60
N LYS A 10 14.94 29.93 -14.89
CA LYS A 10 14.97 29.35 -13.52
C LYS A 10 16.06 28.29 -13.33
N ASP A 11 16.74 28.31 -12.18
CA ASP A 11 17.49 27.16 -11.65
C ASP A 11 16.88 26.68 -10.33
N SER A 12 16.28 25.49 -10.42
CA SER A 12 15.81 24.62 -9.36
C SER A 12 16.99 23.92 -8.68
N PHE A 13 17.05 23.96 -7.35
CA PHE A 13 17.92 23.09 -6.56
C PHE A 13 17.47 21.63 -6.71
N ILE A 14 18.23 20.84 -7.47
CA ILE A 14 18.18 19.37 -7.51
C ILE A 14 19.64 18.88 -7.31
N PRO A 15 19.92 17.97 -6.35
CA PRO A 15 21.23 17.31 -6.24
C PRO A 15 21.43 16.29 -7.39
N PRO A 16 22.69 15.92 -7.73
CA PRO A 16 23.00 15.17 -8.94
C PRO A 16 22.50 13.70 -8.92
N PRO A 17 22.19 13.12 -10.10
CA PRO A 17 21.74 11.75 -10.26
C PRO A 17 22.89 10.72 -10.24
N PRO A 18 22.60 9.44 -9.98
CA PRO A 18 23.56 8.34 -10.06
C PRO A 18 23.76 7.85 -11.50
N PRO A 19 24.90 7.21 -11.85
CA PRO A 19 25.00 6.49 -13.10
C PRO A 19 24.49 5.03 -12.96
N THR A 20 23.36 4.76 -13.61
CA THR A 20 22.95 3.47 -14.23
C THR A 20 23.19 3.57 -15.75
N PRO A 21 22.91 2.57 -16.64
CA PRO A 21 22.46 1.16 -16.54
C PRO A 21 23.38 0.21 -17.40
N VAL A 22 23.18 -1.11 -17.58
CA VAL A 22 22.23 -1.89 -18.43
C VAL A 22 22.54 -3.40 -18.20
N ASP A 23 21.67 -4.42 -18.28
CA ASP A 23 20.23 -4.53 -18.54
C ASP A 23 19.73 -5.98 -18.28
N PHE A 24 18.42 -6.08 -17.99
CA PHE A 24 17.45 -7.18 -18.28
C PHE A 24 17.68 -8.66 -17.87
N HIS A 25 16.88 -9.19 -16.91
CA HIS A 25 15.60 -9.91 -17.14
C HIS A 25 15.14 -10.77 -15.93
N HIS A 26 13.88 -10.52 -15.52
CA HIS A 26 12.82 -11.47 -15.14
C HIS A 26 12.97 -12.51 -13.99
N ARG A 27 12.11 -12.27 -12.98
CA ARG A 27 11.15 -13.18 -12.32
C ARG A 27 11.59 -14.11 -11.16
N GLN A 28 10.79 -13.95 -10.09
CA GLN A 28 10.22 -14.95 -9.15
C GLN A 28 10.84 -15.11 -7.74
N TYR A 29 10.08 -14.56 -6.77
CA TYR A 29 9.83 -14.95 -5.37
C TYR A 29 10.95 -15.52 -4.49
N PRO A 30 11.29 -14.89 -3.33
CA PRO A 30 11.89 -15.59 -2.22
C PRO A 30 10.80 -16.10 -1.26
N SER A 31 10.73 -17.43 -1.17
CA SER A 31 10.00 -18.16 -0.13
C SER A 31 10.73 -18.03 1.21
N ARG A 32 10.00 -17.44 2.15
CA ARG A 32 9.95 -17.67 3.60
C ARG A 32 10.95 -18.69 4.18
N ASP A 33 11.76 -18.18 5.11
CA ASP A 33 12.63 -18.90 6.04
C ASP A 33 11.89 -19.94 6.89
N SER A 34 12.58 -21.04 7.20
CA SER A 34 12.34 -21.88 8.37
C SER A 34 13.63 -22.63 8.73
N ASP A 35 14.40 -22.01 9.62
CA ASP A 35 15.18 -22.60 10.71
C ASP A 35 15.80 -23.99 10.51
N VAL A 36 17.04 -24.00 10.04
CA VAL A 36 17.98 -25.12 10.25
C VAL A 36 18.74 -24.90 11.54
N SER A 37 18.39 -25.75 12.50
CA SER A 37 19.16 -26.18 13.67
C SER A 37 20.67 -25.83 13.67
N SER A 38 20.99 -24.90 14.56
CA SER A 38 22.20 -24.73 15.35
C SER A 38 23.32 -25.75 15.12
N ARG A 39 24.30 -25.40 14.26
CA ARG A 39 25.68 -25.90 14.39
C ARG A 39 26.39 -25.11 15.49
N PRO A 40 26.96 -25.75 16.53
CA PRO A 40 27.89 -25.06 17.39
C PRO A 40 29.19 -24.79 16.62
N SER A 41 29.59 -23.52 16.61
CA SER A 41 30.96 -23.14 16.27
C SER A 41 31.87 -23.52 17.43
N SER A 42 32.87 -24.37 17.19
CA SER A 42 33.97 -24.56 18.12
C SER A 42 35.18 -25.20 17.42
N VAL A 43 36.24 -24.40 17.35
CA VAL A 43 37.66 -24.76 17.21
C VAL A 43 38.13 -25.18 15.81
N GLY A 44 38.97 -24.30 15.25
CA GLY A 44 39.74 -24.57 14.04
C GLY A 44 40.86 -25.61 14.26
N VAL A 45 41.59 -25.83 13.17
CA VAL A 45 42.73 -26.76 12.99
C VAL A 45 42.33 -28.15 12.47
N GLY A 46 42.79 -28.44 11.25
CA GLY A 46 42.97 -29.81 10.76
C GLY A 46 42.42 -30.06 9.37
N GLY A 47 43.23 -29.84 8.32
CA GLY A 47 43.02 -30.55 7.06
C GLY A 47 42.95 -32.06 7.30
N ARG A 48 42.33 -32.82 6.37
CA ARG A 48 42.23 -34.29 6.47
C ARG A 48 43.55 -34.87 7.00
N PRO A 49 43.54 -35.69 8.08
CA PRO A 49 44.77 -36.22 8.64
C PRO A 49 45.55 -36.92 7.52
N THR A 50 46.80 -36.51 7.32
CA THR A 50 47.68 -37.15 6.35
C THR A 50 48.32 -38.38 7.00
N LEU A 51 48.83 -39.32 6.20
CA LEU A 51 49.51 -40.50 6.74
C LEU A 51 50.69 -40.11 7.65
N ASP A 52 51.28 -38.93 7.45
CA ASP A 52 52.35 -38.39 8.28
C ASP A 52 51.89 -37.96 9.67
N SER A 53 50.63 -37.56 9.85
CA SER A 53 50.05 -37.29 11.18
C SER A 53 50.02 -38.54 12.07
N TYR A 54 49.88 -39.74 11.46
CA TYR A 54 49.90 -41.01 12.19
C TYR A 54 51.29 -41.45 12.63
N LYS A 55 52.36 -40.73 12.26
CA LYS A 55 53.73 -40.96 12.78
C LYS A 55 53.98 -40.25 14.10
N ASP A 56 53.18 -39.24 14.46
CA ASP A 56 53.29 -38.52 15.72
C ASP A 56 52.74 -39.34 16.90
N ARG A 57 53.52 -39.42 17.99
CA ARG A 57 53.24 -40.25 19.15
C ARG A 57 52.01 -39.77 19.94
N GLN A 58 51.81 -38.46 20.03
CA GLN A 58 50.65 -37.89 20.74
C GLN A 58 49.35 -38.19 19.97
N PHE A 59 49.38 -38.01 18.64
CA PHE A 59 48.25 -38.36 17.78
C PHE A 59 47.95 -39.87 17.81
N GLN A 60 48.96 -40.73 17.77
CA GLN A 60 48.77 -42.19 17.92
C GLN A 60 48.09 -42.55 19.24
N GLN A 61 48.47 -41.93 20.37
CA GLN A 61 47.83 -42.17 21.67
C GLN A 61 46.34 -41.79 21.66
N SER A 62 46.00 -40.63 21.08
CA SER A 62 44.61 -40.18 20.95
C SER A 62 43.77 -41.12 20.08
N VAL A 63 44.35 -41.58 18.96
CA VAL A 63 43.68 -42.52 18.05
C VAL A 63 43.48 -43.88 18.71
N VAL A 64 44.49 -44.43 19.39
CA VAL A 64 44.38 -45.69 20.13
C VAL A 64 43.31 -45.60 21.23
N SER A 65 43.24 -44.47 21.95
CA SER A 65 42.16 -44.23 22.93
C SER A 65 40.77 -44.24 22.27
N THR A 66 40.65 -43.65 21.08
CA THR A 66 39.39 -43.63 20.30
C THR A 66 38.99 -45.03 19.82
N ILE A 67 39.96 -45.83 19.38
CA ILE A 67 39.77 -47.22 18.95
C ILE A 67 39.30 -48.06 20.15
N ASN A 68 40.01 -48.00 21.28
CA ASN A 68 39.67 -48.77 22.48
C ASN A 68 38.30 -48.42 23.04
N SER A 69 37.94 -47.12 23.03
CA SER A 69 36.60 -46.68 23.45
C SER A 69 35.49 -47.28 22.58
N PHE A 70 35.70 -47.35 21.26
CA PHE A 70 34.71 -47.92 20.33
C PHE A 70 34.62 -49.46 20.43
N LEU A 71 35.74 -50.15 20.60
CA LEU A 71 35.75 -51.60 20.79
C LEU A 71 35.07 -51.98 22.11
N SER A 72 35.33 -51.21 23.17
CA SER A 72 34.68 -51.38 24.47
C SER A 72 33.17 -51.15 24.40
N SER A 73 32.71 -50.15 23.63
CA SER A 73 31.26 -49.89 23.48
C SER A 73 30.51 -51.00 22.75
N HIS A 74 31.22 -51.87 22.03
CA HIS A 74 30.65 -53.05 21.36
C HIS A 74 31.01 -54.36 22.09
N ASN A 75 31.50 -54.29 23.34
CA ASN A 75 31.92 -55.42 24.16
C ASN A 75 32.98 -56.33 23.50
N PHE A 76 33.86 -55.78 22.66
CA PHE A 76 34.91 -56.55 22.00
C PHE A 76 36.13 -56.72 22.93
N PRO A 77 36.69 -57.94 23.11
CA PRO A 77 37.62 -58.27 24.19
C PRO A 77 39.07 -57.74 23.99
N ILE A 78 39.37 -57.11 22.86
CA ILE A 78 40.72 -56.67 22.50
C ILE A 78 40.92 -55.20 22.88
N THR A 79 41.99 -54.91 23.64
CA THR A 79 42.42 -53.55 23.98
C THR A 79 43.82 -53.29 23.46
N PHE A 80 43.97 -52.29 22.60
CA PHE A 80 45.26 -51.87 22.05
C PHE A 80 46.06 -51.07 23.08
N LYS A 81 47.32 -51.46 23.32
CA LYS A 81 48.29 -50.64 24.07
C LYS A 81 48.99 -49.66 23.13
N THR A 82 49.51 -48.55 23.66
CA THR A 82 50.30 -47.57 22.87
C THR A 82 51.57 -48.18 22.25
N THR A 83 52.08 -49.27 22.81
CA THR A 83 53.15 -50.11 22.25
C THR A 83 52.59 -51.24 21.41
N PHE A 84 53.22 -51.48 20.26
CA PHE A 84 52.84 -52.39 19.16
C PHE A 84 51.98 -53.60 19.57
N PRO A 85 50.74 -53.72 19.06
CA PRO A 85 49.88 -54.87 19.33
C PRO A 85 50.28 -56.12 18.54
N SER A 86 49.77 -57.27 18.96
CA SER A 86 49.99 -58.55 18.27
C SER A 86 49.36 -58.54 16.88
N ALA A 87 50.02 -59.22 15.92
CA ALA A 87 49.48 -59.45 14.59
C ALA A 87 48.07 -60.08 14.61
N LYS A 88 47.84 -60.99 15.58
CA LYS A 88 46.55 -61.66 15.76
C LYS A 88 45.45 -60.66 16.15
N ASP A 89 45.74 -59.79 17.12
CA ASP A 89 44.77 -58.83 17.67
C ASP A 89 44.32 -57.81 16.61
N ILE A 90 45.25 -57.39 15.76
CA ILE A 90 44.97 -56.47 14.66
C ILE A 90 44.05 -57.14 13.62
N LEU A 91 44.37 -58.37 13.21
CA LEU A 91 43.56 -59.10 12.22
C LEU A 91 42.17 -59.42 12.76
N GLU A 92 42.04 -59.80 14.02
CA GLU A 92 40.75 -60.04 14.68
C GLU A 92 39.92 -58.76 14.79
N THR A 93 40.54 -57.63 15.12
CA THR A 93 39.88 -56.32 15.13
C THR A 93 39.39 -55.93 13.73
N LEU A 94 40.20 -56.13 12.68
CA LEU A 94 39.78 -55.85 11.31
C LEU A 94 38.60 -56.72 10.90
N LYS A 95 38.64 -58.04 11.18
CA LYS A 95 37.51 -58.95 10.91
C LYS A 95 36.23 -58.50 11.61
N PHE A 96 36.33 -58.09 12.87
CA PHE A 96 35.20 -57.58 13.63
C PHE A 96 34.60 -56.31 12.99
N LEU A 97 35.44 -55.34 12.62
CA LEU A 97 34.98 -54.11 11.96
C LEU A 97 34.33 -54.38 10.60
N LEU A 98 34.81 -55.38 9.84
CA LEU A 98 34.19 -55.78 8.58
C LEU A 98 32.83 -56.44 8.77
N SER A 99 32.69 -57.27 9.82
CA SER A 99 31.39 -57.86 10.18
C SER A 99 30.38 -56.80 10.61
N LEU A 100 30.83 -55.74 11.30
CA LEU A 100 29.96 -54.64 11.74
C LEU A 100 29.46 -53.77 10.56
N LEU A 101 30.14 -53.84 9.43
CA LEU A 101 29.77 -53.15 8.19
C LEU A 101 29.01 -54.06 7.20
N ASP A 102 28.58 -55.25 7.63
CA ASP A 102 27.88 -56.26 6.83
C ASP A 102 28.61 -56.66 5.53
N PHE A 103 29.95 -56.68 5.53
CA PHE A 103 30.74 -57.10 4.38
C PHE A 103 31.12 -58.58 4.45
N PRO A 104 30.67 -59.43 3.51
CA PRO A 104 31.14 -60.82 3.42
C PRO A 104 32.59 -60.85 2.91
N PHE A 105 33.47 -61.60 3.58
CA PHE A 105 34.85 -61.82 3.13
C PHE A 105 35.26 -63.29 3.30
N SER A 106 36.12 -63.78 2.40
CA SER A 106 36.66 -65.15 2.40
C SER A 106 38.11 -65.20 2.87
N LYS A 107 38.95 -64.29 2.38
CA LYS A 107 40.35 -64.11 2.78
C LYS A 107 40.64 -62.63 2.94
N LEU A 108 40.93 -62.21 4.17
CA LEU A 108 41.16 -60.80 4.50
C LEU A 108 42.27 -60.16 3.65
N GLU A 109 43.34 -60.88 3.33
CA GLU A 109 44.46 -60.34 2.53
C GLU A 109 44.09 -60.00 1.08
N ASP A 110 43.15 -60.74 0.49
CA ASP A 110 42.74 -60.57 -0.90
C ASP A 110 41.52 -59.64 -1.03
N ASP A 111 40.57 -59.73 -0.08
CA ASP A 111 39.30 -59.01 -0.13
C ASP A 111 39.40 -57.57 0.44
N LEU A 112 40.27 -57.34 1.42
CA LEU A 112 40.41 -56.02 2.07
C LEU A 112 40.88 -54.92 1.11
N PRO A 113 41.87 -55.12 0.22
CA PRO A 113 42.25 -54.09 -0.76
C PRO A 113 41.11 -53.72 -1.71
N PHE A 114 40.28 -54.68 -2.13
CA PHE A 114 39.12 -54.43 -2.99
C PHE A 114 38.06 -53.61 -2.25
N LEU A 115 37.77 -53.98 -0.99
CA LEU A 115 36.84 -53.26 -0.15
C LEU A 115 37.27 -51.81 0.09
N LEU A 116 38.56 -51.60 0.39
CA LEU A 116 39.10 -50.26 0.63
C LEU A 116 39.04 -49.39 -0.62
N LYS A 117 39.20 -49.98 -1.81
CA LYS A 117 38.96 -49.27 -3.08
C LYS A 117 37.49 -48.88 -3.24
N ARG A 118 36.55 -49.79 -2.95
CA ARG A 118 35.09 -49.53 -3.04
C ARG A 118 34.63 -48.46 -2.05
N LEU A 119 35.21 -48.43 -0.85
CA LEU A 119 34.92 -47.44 0.19
C LEU A 119 35.74 -46.15 0.04
N ASN A 120 36.50 -45.99 -1.05
CA ASN A 120 37.36 -44.84 -1.32
C ASN A 120 38.34 -44.49 -0.17
N TYR A 121 39.03 -45.51 0.35
CA TYR A 121 40.03 -45.34 1.39
C TYR A 121 41.16 -44.40 0.91
N PRO A 122 41.50 -43.36 1.68
CA PRO A 122 42.37 -42.27 1.22
C PRO A 122 43.86 -42.59 1.16
N PHE A 123 44.32 -43.72 1.73
CA PHE A 123 45.75 -44.05 1.81
C PHE A 123 46.11 -45.31 1.01
N LYS A 124 47.34 -45.37 0.47
CA LYS A 124 47.82 -46.55 -0.27
C LYS A 124 48.18 -47.67 0.71
N LEU A 125 47.65 -48.87 0.47
CA LEU A 125 47.99 -50.10 1.21
C LEU A 125 48.60 -51.14 0.27
N ASN A 126 49.76 -51.66 0.64
CA ASN A 126 50.42 -52.76 -0.05
C ASN A 126 50.00 -54.11 0.56
N LYS A 127 49.81 -55.14 -0.28
CA LYS A 127 49.46 -56.51 0.19
C LYS A 127 50.45 -57.08 1.22
N SER A 128 51.71 -56.65 1.18
CA SER A 128 52.75 -57.05 2.14
C SER A 128 52.50 -56.57 3.58
N ILE A 129 51.73 -55.51 3.78
CA ILE A 129 51.43 -54.93 5.11
C ILE A 129 50.48 -55.84 5.90
N LEU A 130 49.59 -56.56 5.20
CA LEU A 130 48.63 -57.48 5.83
C LEU A 130 49.26 -58.84 6.15
N ARG A 131 50.37 -59.21 5.49
CA ARG A 131 51.14 -60.44 5.75
C ARG A 131 52.08 -60.33 6.96
N SER A 132 52.46 -59.13 7.38
CA SER A 132 53.33 -58.91 8.54
C SER A 132 52.87 -57.71 9.39
N PRO A 133 51.63 -57.73 9.91
CA PRO A 133 50.99 -56.55 10.50
C PRO A 133 51.62 -56.07 11.82
N ALA A 134 52.49 -56.87 12.45
CA ALA A 134 53.21 -56.51 13.67
C ALA A 134 54.53 -55.73 13.43
N ALA A 135 54.90 -55.44 12.17
CA ALA A 135 56.12 -54.72 11.88
C ALA A 135 56.04 -53.24 12.34
N PRO A 136 57.01 -52.73 13.15
CA PRO A 136 56.91 -51.39 13.75
C PRO A 136 56.72 -50.23 12.77
N HIS A 137 57.30 -50.32 11.57
CA HIS A 137 57.18 -49.30 10.53
C HIS A 137 55.85 -49.33 9.78
N GLN A 138 55.07 -50.42 9.91
CA GLN A 138 53.77 -50.61 9.27
C GLN A 138 52.60 -50.24 10.18
N TRP A 139 52.84 -50.18 11.49
CA TRP A 139 51.84 -49.87 12.50
C TRP A 139 51.12 -48.52 12.28
N PRO A 140 51.79 -47.40 11.92
CA PRO A 140 51.10 -46.15 11.61
C PRO A 140 50.07 -46.27 10.48
N THR A 141 50.39 -47.02 9.42
CA THR A 141 49.49 -47.25 8.28
C THR A 141 48.30 -48.11 8.67
N LEU A 142 48.53 -49.13 9.49
CA LEU A 142 47.51 -50.05 9.97
C LEU A 142 46.59 -49.40 11.01
N LEU A 143 47.15 -48.55 11.87
CA LEU A 143 46.42 -47.72 12.81
C LEU A 143 45.51 -46.72 12.09
N ALA A 144 46.01 -46.10 11.01
CA ALA A 144 45.21 -45.23 10.17
C ALA A 144 44.03 -45.97 9.51
N LEU A 145 44.27 -47.21 9.06
CA LEU A 145 43.24 -48.07 8.51
C LEU A 145 42.16 -48.42 9.54
N ILE A 146 42.54 -48.93 10.71
CA ILE A 146 41.60 -49.31 11.78
C ILE A 146 40.81 -48.09 12.25
N HIS A 147 41.49 -46.97 12.48
CA HIS A 147 40.84 -45.72 12.89
C HIS A 147 39.81 -45.27 11.87
N TRP A 148 40.16 -45.28 10.57
CA TRP A 148 39.25 -44.90 9.51
C TRP A 148 38.04 -45.85 9.41
N LEU A 149 38.25 -47.17 9.46
CA LEU A 149 37.15 -48.14 9.45
C LEU A 149 36.20 -47.96 10.64
N ILE A 150 36.71 -47.62 11.82
CA ILE A 150 35.88 -47.28 12.98
C ILE A 150 35.05 -46.03 12.75
N GLN A 151 35.61 -44.99 12.13
CA GLN A 151 34.84 -43.79 11.80
C GLN A 151 33.71 -44.09 10.80
N ILE A 152 33.96 -44.96 9.81
CA ILE A 152 32.93 -45.43 8.88
C ILE A 152 31.86 -46.25 9.62
N ALA A 153 32.24 -47.15 10.52
CA ALA A 153 31.30 -47.94 11.31
C ALA A 153 30.44 -47.07 12.24
N LYS A 154 31.03 -46.08 12.91
CA LYS A 154 30.29 -45.08 13.71
C LYS A 154 29.28 -44.33 12.85
N PHE A 155 29.69 -43.87 11.67
CA PHE A 155 28.81 -43.17 10.74
C PHE A 155 27.66 -44.07 10.24
N HIS A 156 27.96 -45.32 9.89
CA HIS A 156 26.96 -46.29 9.48
C HIS A 156 25.91 -46.55 10.58
N SER A 157 26.37 -46.76 11.83
CA SER A 157 25.50 -46.92 12.99
C SER A 157 24.61 -45.69 13.23
N HIS A 158 25.15 -44.48 13.10
CA HIS A 158 24.37 -43.24 13.22
C HIS A 158 23.29 -43.11 12.14
N ILE A 159 23.58 -43.48 10.88
CA ILE A 159 22.57 -43.48 9.80
C ILE A 159 21.47 -44.50 10.10
N SER A 160 21.84 -45.69 10.58
CA SER A 160 20.89 -46.75 10.91
C SER A 160 20.04 -46.43 12.13
N SER A 161 20.58 -45.69 13.11
CA SER A 161 19.87 -45.25 14.31
C SER A 161 19.03 -43.99 14.11
N SER A 162 19.25 -43.23 13.02
CA SER A 162 18.41 -42.07 12.72
C SER A 162 17.00 -42.56 12.40
N PRO A 163 15.95 -42.10 13.10
CA PRO A 163 14.59 -42.45 12.78
C PRO A 163 14.30 -41.92 11.38
N LYS A 164 14.33 -42.80 10.39
CA LYS A 164 13.84 -42.47 9.05
C LYS A 164 12.36 -42.20 9.25
N GLN A 165 11.96 -40.94 9.12
CA GLN A 165 10.55 -40.55 8.99
C GLN A 165 10.06 -41.10 7.66
N HIS A 166 9.88 -42.42 7.59
CA HIS A 166 9.23 -43.04 6.46
C HIS A 166 7.79 -42.55 6.50
N ASN A 167 7.44 -41.74 5.50
CA ASN A 167 6.07 -41.30 5.26
C ASN A 167 5.15 -42.52 5.38
N ALA A 168 4.00 -42.40 6.05
CA ALA A 168 3.03 -43.48 6.18
C ALA A 168 2.66 -44.08 4.81
N ILE A 169 2.67 -43.24 3.77
CA ILE A 169 2.49 -43.64 2.37
C ILE A 169 3.64 -44.53 1.88
N TYR A 170 4.89 -44.19 2.20
CA TYR A 170 6.04 -45.00 1.80
C TYR A 170 6.02 -46.39 2.44
N GLN A 171 5.67 -46.47 3.74
CA GLN A 171 5.54 -47.75 4.43
C GLN A 171 4.40 -48.59 3.83
N TYR A 172 3.26 -47.95 3.54
CA TYR A 172 2.15 -48.57 2.85
C TYR A 172 2.56 -49.11 1.47
N THR A 173 3.22 -48.31 0.63
CA THR A 173 3.66 -48.73 -0.71
C THR A 173 4.60 -49.92 -0.66
N VAL A 174 5.58 -49.91 0.25
CA VAL A 174 6.52 -51.04 0.41
C VAL A 174 5.79 -52.30 0.89
N ASN A 175 4.91 -52.17 1.90
CA ASN A 175 4.19 -53.32 2.44
C ASN A 175 3.18 -53.90 1.44
N SER A 176 2.43 -53.04 0.74
CA SER A 176 1.51 -53.44 -0.33
C SER A 176 2.25 -54.16 -1.46
N TYR A 177 3.41 -53.65 -1.87
CA TYR A 177 4.25 -54.30 -2.88
C TYR A 177 4.80 -55.66 -2.42
N MET A 178 5.19 -55.78 -1.15
CA MET A 178 5.66 -57.05 -0.58
C MET A 178 4.54 -58.10 -0.49
N LEU A 179 3.31 -57.69 -0.19
CA LEU A 179 2.13 -58.57 -0.18
C LEU A 179 1.72 -58.98 -1.60
N TYR A 180 1.79 -58.05 -2.56
CA TYR A 180 1.58 -58.32 -3.99
C TYR A 180 2.54 -59.38 -4.53
N ILE A 181 3.85 -59.28 -4.23
CA ILE A 181 4.83 -60.29 -4.65
C ILE A 181 4.50 -61.69 -4.08
N ARG A 182 3.85 -61.74 -2.91
CA ARG A 182 3.45 -62.99 -2.26
C ARG A 182 2.09 -63.51 -2.75
N GLY A 183 1.33 -62.71 -3.49
CA GLY A 183 0.00 -63.06 -3.99
C GLY A 183 -1.09 -63.14 -2.92
N ASP A 184 -0.93 -62.37 -1.84
CA ASP A 184 -1.88 -62.34 -0.70
C ASP A 184 -2.78 -61.09 -0.81
N ASP A 185 -3.83 -61.20 -1.63
CA ASP A 185 -4.73 -60.08 -1.94
C ASP A 185 -5.61 -59.68 -0.74
N ASP A 186 -5.98 -60.63 0.12
CA ASP A 186 -6.81 -60.35 1.32
C ASP A 186 -6.04 -59.46 2.32
N ALA A 187 -4.75 -59.73 2.53
CA ALA A 187 -3.89 -58.91 3.38
C ALA A 187 -3.67 -57.50 2.82
N VAL A 188 -3.74 -57.32 1.49
CA VAL A 188 -3.66 -55.99 0.86
C VAL A 188 -4.91 -55.18 1.17
N GLU A 189 -6.10 -55.77 1.10
CA GLU A 189 -7.35 -55.05 1.41
C GLU A 189 -7.41 -54.62 2.89
N GLU A 190 -6.93 -55.46 3.82
CA GLU A 190 -6.82 -55.08 5.24
C GLU A 190 -5.86 -53.90 5.44
N LEU A 191 -4.71 -53.93 4.77
CA LEU A 191 -3.73 -52.84 4.81
C LEU A 191 -4.30 -51.53 4.23
N ASP A 192 -5.06 -51.62 3.13
CA ASP A 192 -5.77 -50.50 2.52
C ASP A 192 -6.78 -49.88 3.48
N CYS A 193 -7.58 -50.71 4.15
CA CYS A 193 -8.54 -50.25 5.15
C CYS A 193 -7.84 -49.54 6.31
N SER A 194 -6.77 -50.14 6.85
CA SER A 194 -6.00 -49.56 7.96
C SER A 194 -5.41 -48.18 7.62
N ILE A 195 -4.87 -48.01 6.42
CA ILE A 195 -4.31 -46.74 5.98
C ILE A 195 -5.39 -45.70 5.68
N LYS A 196 -6.52 -46.10 5.08
CA LYS A 196 -7.68 -45.22 4.89
C LYS A 196 -8.17 -44.67 6.24
N GLU A 197 -8.35 -45.53 7.24
CA GLU A 197 -8.75 -45.13 8.59
C GLU A 197 -7.73 -44.17 9.23
N LYS A 198 -6.44 -44.48 9.12
CA LYS A 198 -5.37 -43.63 9.68
C LYS A 198 -5.35 -42.24 9.03
N ILE A 199 -5.53 -42.15 7.72
CA ILE A 199 -5.61 -40.88 6.99
C ILE A 199 -6.86 -40.10 7.41
N GLN A 200 -8.01 -40.78 7.55
CA GLN A 200 -9.25 -40.15 7.99
C GLN A 200 -9.11 -39.58 9.42
N GLN A 201 -8.54 -40.34 10.35
CA GLN A 201 -8.28 -39.88 11.72
C GLN A 201 -7.32 -38.67 11.74
N GLN A 202 -6.24 -38.72 10.95
CA GLN A 202 -5.30 -37.60 10.85
C GLN A 202 -5.95 -36.35 10.24
N THR A 203 -6.81 -36.54 9.24
CA THR A 203 -7.56 -35.45 8.60
C THR A 203 -8.55 -34.82 9.59
N ALA A 204 -9.30 -35.64 10.33
CA ALA A 204 -10.22 -35.18 11.37
C ALA A 204 -9.50 -34.39 12.48
N ALA A 205 -8.38 -34.92 12.97
CA ALA A 205 -7.57 -34.23 13.98
C ALA A 205 -6.95 -32.92 13.45
N ALA A 206 -6.54 -32.88 12.18
CA ALA A 206 -6.05 -31.65 11.55
C ALA A 206 -7.18 -30.61 11.40
N GLN A 207 -8.37 -31.05 11.02
CA GLN A 207 -9.55 -30.20 10.89
C GLN A 207 -9.96 -29.61 12.25
N GLU A 208 -9.95 -30.40 13.32
CA GLU A 208 -10.25 -29.91 14.67
C GLU A 208 -9.25 -28.84 15.13
N ARG A 209 -7.95 -29.05 14.89
CA ARG A 209 -6.91 -28.04 15.20
C ARG A 209 -7.10 -26.77 14.38
N LEU A 210 -7.47 -26.90 13.11
CA LEU A 210 -7.78 -25.75 12.25
C LEU A 210 -8.97 -24.96 12.80
N ASP A 211 -10.02 -25.64 13.24
CA ASP A 211 -11.22 -25.00 13.78
C ASP A 211 -10.97 -24.35 15.14
N GLU A 212 -10.14 -24.95 16.00
CA GLU A 212 -9.68 -24.31 17.24
C GLU A 212 -8.82 -23.06 16.95
N ALA A 213 -7.90 -23.14 16.00
CA ALA A 213 -7.11 -21.99 15.59
C ALA A 213 -7.99 -20.87 15.01
N ARG A 214 -9.00 -21.21 14.20
CA ARG A 214 -9.99 -20.26 13.67
C ARG A 214 -10.80 -19.60 14.79
N ARG A 215 -11.25 -20.36 15.78
CA ARG A 215 -11.92 -19.82 16.99
C ARG A 215 -10.99 -18.87 17.76
N GLY A 216 -9.72 -19.23 17.92
CA GLY A 216 -8.70 -18.37 18.54
C GLY A 216 -8.51 -17.04 17.80
N VAL A 217 -8.38 -17.10 16.46
CA VAL A 217 -8.29 -15.91 15.61
C VAL A 217 -9.54 -15.04 15.70
N ALA A 218 -10.74 -15.65 15.71
CA ALA A 218 -11.99 -14.91 15.84
C ALA A 218 -12.07 -14.17 17.19
N LYS A 219 -11.69 -14.82 18.30
CA LYS A 219 -11.63 -14.20 19.63
C LYS A 219 -10.63 -13.05 19.68
N LEU A 220 -9.42 -13.25 19.13
CA LEU A 220 -8.39 -12.21 19.09
C LEU A 220 -8.81 -11.01 18.23
N ASN A 221 -9.43 -11.25 17.07
CA ASN A 221 -9.96 -10.18 16.23
C ASN A 221 -11.10 -9.43 16.91
N ALA A 222 -12.01 -10.12 17.60
CA ALA A 222 -13.08 -9.48 18.37
C ALA A 222 -12.51 -8.59 19.50
N GLU A 223 -11.47 -9.05 20.20
CA GLU A 223 -10.79 -8.27 21.22
C GLU A 223 -10.05 -7.07 20.62
N LEU A 224 -9.42 -7.23 19.46
CA LEU A 224 -8.75 -6.15 18.74
C LEU A 224 -9.74 -5.07 18.31
N GLU A 225 -10.89 -5.46 17.74
CA GLU A 225 -11.95 -4.52 17.36
C GLU A 225 -12.58 -3.87 18.58
N ARG A 226 -12.76 -4.58 19.70
CA ARG A 226 -13.18 -3.98 20.98
C ARG A 226 -12.19 -2.92 21.45
N LEU A 227 -10.89 -3.17 21.35
CA LEU A 227 -9.84 -2.21 21.74
C LEU A 227 -9.73 -1.02 20.76
N ARG A 228 -10.07 -1.21 19.48
CA ARG A 228 -10.14 -0.12 18.48
C ARG A 228 -11.37 0.77 18.66
N THR A 229 -12.53 0.16 18.97
CA THR A 229 -13.82 0.86 19.07
C THR A 229 -14.07 1.44 20.44
N ALA A 230 -13.46 0.87 21.49
CA ALA A 230 -13.44 1.50 22.79
C ALA A 230 -12.67 2.83 22.68
N PRO A 231 -13.28 3.97 23.07
CA PRO A 231 -12.56 5.22 23.16
C PRO A 231 -11.33 5.01 24.03
N SER A 232 -10.15 5.30 23.50
CA SER A 232 -8.93 5.11 24.26
C SER A 232 -9.04 5.92 25.55
N PRO A 233 -8.70 5.37 26.73
CA PRO A 233 -8.58 6.17 27.95
C PRO A 233 -7.71 7.41 27.74
N LYS A 234 -6.77 7.35 26.81
CA LYS A 234 -5.98 8.49 26.34
C LYS A 234 -6.82 9.58 25.68
N GLU A 235 -7.75 9.24 24.79
CA GLU A 235 -8.60 10.24 24.12
C GLU A 235 -9.57 10.91 25.10
N ALA A 236 -10.09 10.15 26.08
CA ALA A 236 -10.89 10.73 27.17
C ALA A 236 -10.05 11.71 28.00
N LEU A 237 -8.84 11.30 28.40
CA LEU A 237 -7.91 12.16 29.14
C LEU A 237 -7.43 13.37 28.34
N GLU A 238 -7.28 13.26 27.02
CA GLU A 238 -6.94 14.40 26.15
C GLU A 238 -8.09 15.41 26.05
N LYS A 239 -9.34 14.94 26.01
CA LYS A 239 -10.53 15.82 26.10
C LYS A 239 -10.59 16.52 27.45
N ASP A 240 -10.41 15.79 28.54
CA ASP A 240 -10.41 16.36 29.89
C ASP A 240 -9.28 17.39 30.06
N LYS A 241 -8.08 17.07 29.55
CA LYS A 241 -6.95 18.00 29.51
C LYS A 241 -7.30 19.28 28.74
N ALA A 242 -7.89 19.17 27.56
CA ALA A 242 -8.27 20.32 26.75
C ALA A 242 -9.34 21.18 27.43
N ILE A 243 -10.28 20.58 28.17
CA ILE A 243 -11.27 21.30 28.99
C ILE A 243 -10.56 22.08 30.10
N LEU A 244 -9.66 21.43 30.83
CA LEU A 244 -8.90 22.07 31.91
C LEU A 244 -7.99 23.19 31.41
N GLU A 245 -7.33 23.02 30.25
CA GLU A 245 -6.52 24.09 29.63
C GLU A 245 -7.39 25.30 29.25
N ASN A 246 -8.58 25.07 28.69
CA ASN A 246 -9.53 26.15 28.41
C ASN A 246 -9.99 26.86 29.68
N ASP A 247 -10.26 26.11 30.75
CA ASP A 247 -10.66 26.70 32.03
C ASP A 247 -9.51 27.48 32.67
N MET A 248 -8.27 27.01 32.57
CA MET A 248 -7.10 27.78 32.97
C MET A 248 -7.02 29.11 32.22
N ILE A 249 -7.22 29.13 30.91
CA ILE A 249 -7.22 30.37 30.12
C ILE A 249 -8.33 31.32 30.59
N LYS A 250 -9.53 30.80 30.86
CA LYS A 250 -10.65 31.61 31.40
C LYS A 250 -10.30 32.20 32.77
N PHE A 251 -9.71 31.41 33.67
CA PHE A 251 -9.30 31.89 34.98
C PHE A 251 -8.20 32.95 34.89
N HIS A 252 -7.20 32.78 34.03
CA HIS A 252 -6.17 33.81 33.83
C HIS A 252 -6.78 35.12 33.31
N LYS A 253 -7.72 35.04 32.35
CA LYS A 253 -8.44 36.21 31.85
C LYS A 253 -9.26 36.90 32.94
N MET A 254 -9.95 36.12 33.78
CA MET A 254 -10.72 36.65 34.91
C MET A 254 -9.80 37.33 35.94
N ILE A 255 -8.64 36.74 36.24
CA ILE A 255 -7.64 37.32 37.14
C ILE A 255 -7.11 38.64 36.57
N GLU A 256 -6.82 38.70 35.28
CA GLU A 256 -6.36 39.93 34.61
C GLU A 256 -7.42 41.03 34.68
N GLU A 257 -8.70 40.71 34.43
CA GLU A 257 -9.81 41.65 34.54
C GLU A 257 -9.99 42.16 35.98
N LEU A 258 -9.95 41.25 36.97
CA LEU A 258 -10.04 41.61 38.38
C LEU A 258 -8.86 42.47 38.83
N SER A 259 -7.64 42.14 38.39
CA SER A 259 -6.43 42.91 38.71
C SER A 259 -6.54 44.33 38.15
N SER A 260 -7.00 44.49 36.90
CA SER A 260 -7.23 45.81 36.31
C SER A 260 -8.31 46.61 37.06
N ARG A 261 -9.38 45.95 37.53
CA ARG A 261 -10.41 46.61 38.36
C ARG A 261 -9.86 47.05 39.72
N ILE A 262 -9.00 46.25 40.34
CA ILE A 262 -8.33 46.61 41.60
C ILE A 262 -7.46 47.85 41.38
N GLU A 263 -6.60 47.86 40.35
CA GLU A 263 -5.77 49.02 40.03
C GLU A 263 -6.60 50.28 39.75
N GLN A 264 -7.74 50.14 39.06
CA GLN A 264 -8.65 51.27 38.83
C GLN A 264 -9.27 51.78 40.13
N ALA A 265 -9.70 50.88 41.03
CA ALA A 265 -10.27 51.24 42.32
C ALA A 265 -9.22 51.91 43.23
N GLU A 266 -7.99 51.41 43.26
CA GLU A 266 -6.88 52.00 44.01
C GLU A 266 -6.58 53.43 43.54
N ARG A 267 -6.53 53.68 42.23
CA ARG A 267 -6.36 55.05 41.69
C ARG A 267 -7.47 56.00 42.11
N VAL A 268 -8.73 55.53 42.11
CA VAL A 268 -9.88 56.34 42.53
C VAL A 268 -9.81 56.63 44.04
N LEU A 269 -9.40 55.65 44.84
CA LEU A 269 -9.24 55.81 46.28
C LEU A 269 -8.17 56.83 46.61
N GLU A 270 -7.00 56.76 45.95
CA GLU A 270 -5.92 57.74 46.13
C GLU A 270 -6.35 59.17 45.77
N GLU A 271 -7.10 59.36 44.67
CA GLU A 271 -7.65 60.65 44.30
C GLU A 271 -8.66 61.17 45.34
N LYS A 272 -9.50 60.30 45.89
CA LYS A 272 -10.47 60.67 46.91
C LYS A 272 -9.83 61.03 48.25
N GLU A 273 -8.76 60.35 48.64
CA GLU A 273 -7.96 60.71 49.81
C GLU A 273 -7.36 62.11 49.66
N LYS A 274 -6.78 62.45 48.50
CA LYS A 274 -6.25 63.80 48.22
C LYS A 274 -7.34 64.88 48.28
N GLN A 275 -8.53 64.60 47.75
CA GLN A 275 -9.67 65.52 47.80
C GLN A 275 -10.18 65.73 49.24
N LEU A 276 -10.19 64.67 50.06
CA LEU A 276 -10.58 64.75 51.45
C LEU A 276 -9.60 65.62 52.24
N GLU A 277 -8.30 65.38 52.09
CA GLU A 277 -7.25 66.15 52.75
C GLU A 277 -7.34 67.65 52.41
N ALA A 278 -7.58 67.99 51.13
CA ALA A 278 -7.78 69.38 50.70
C ALA A 278 -9.01 70.03 51.35
N LYS A 279 -10.12 69.28 51.49
CA LYS A 279 -11.36 69.78 52.11
C LYS A 279 -11.25 69.94 53.62
N GLU A 280 -10.47 69.08 54.28
CA GLU A 280 -10.19 69.21 55.71
C GLU A 280 -9.39 70.49 56.01
N ALA A 281 -8.39 70.82 55.18
CA ALA A 281 -7.62 72.06 55.29
C ALA A 281 -8.47 73.33 55.07
N GLU A 282 -9.38 73.31 54.09
CA GLU A 282 -10.31 74.43 53.84
C GLU A 282 -11.24 74.66 55.05
N ARG A 283 -11.76 73.59 55.65
CA ARG A 283 -12.62 73.67 56.84
C ARG A 283 -11.89 74.31 58.01
N GLU A 284 -10.64 73.94 58.26
CA GLU A 284 -9.84 74.53 59.35
C GLU A 284 -9.70 76.05 59.18
N THR A 285 -9.42 76.51 57.97
CA THR A 285 -9.31 77.96 57.65
C THR A 285 -10.61 78.72 57.95
N ILE A 286 -11.76 78.18 57.54
CA ILE A 286 -13.08 78.83 57.75
C ILE A 286 -13.44 78.91 59.24
N CYS A 287 -13.05 77.92 60.04
CA CYS A 287 -13.29 77.95 61.48
C CYS A 287 -12.52 79.09 62.17
N GLU A 288 -11.28 79.35 61.75
CA GLU A 288 -10.46 80.45 62.28
C GLU A 288 -11.08 81.83 61.99
N GLU A 289 -11.60 82.04 60.77
CA GLU A 289 -12.22 83.31 60.36
C GLU A 289 -13.51 83.64 61.15
N ASN A 290 -14.34 82.64 61.44
CA ASN A 290 -15.61 82.86 62.16
C ASN A 290 -15.40 83.32 63.61
N GLU A 291 -14.40 82.77 64.30
CA GLU A 291 -14.08 83.16 65.68
C GLU A 291 -13.58 84.62 65.77
N GLU A 292 -12.90 85.11 64.73
CA GLU A 292 -12.48 86.52 64.64
C GLU A 292 -13.66 87.48 64.50
N LEU A 293 -14.66 87.15 63.67
CA LEU A 293 -15.83 88.00 63.46
C LEU A 293 -16.68 88.15 64.72
N LYS A 294 -16.88 87.06 65.46
CA LYS A 294 -17.69 87.05 66.68
C LYS A 294 -17.15 88.03 67.74
N ARG A 295 -15.82 88.10 67.90
CA ARG A 295 -15.17 89.02 68.85
C ARG A 295 -15.44 90.51 68.57
N ARG A 296 -15.69 90.89 67.31
CA ARG A 296 -15.90 92.30 66.94
C ARG A 296 -17.28 92.83 67.30
N VAL A 297 -18.29 91.97 67.28
CA VAL A 297 -19.70 92.36 67.46
C VAL A 297 -20.02 92.68 68.93
N GLU A 298 -19.38 92.00 69.88
CA GLU A 298 -19.69 92.11 71.31
C GLU A 298 -19.25 93.45 71.95
N ALA A 299 -18.58 94.35 71.22
CA ALA A 299 -17.89 95.51 71.79
C ALA A 299 -18.65 96.87 71.86
N GLN A 300 -19.96 96.97 71.55
CA GLN A 300 -20.67 98.28 71.40
C GLN A 300 -21.97 98.45 72.24
N THR A 301 -22.24 99.63 72.85
CA THR A 301 -23.49 99.95 73.64
C THR A 301 -24.00 101.42 73.51
N PHE A 302 -25.34 101.68 73.52
CA PHE A 302 -26.03 102.94 73.09
C PHE A 302 -26.90 103.70 74.17
N ASN A 303 -27.21 105.00 73.98
CA ASN A 303 -27.90 105.95 74.91
C ASN A 303 -29.30 106.43 74.40
N ALA A 304 -30.30 106.52 75.30
CA ALA A 304 -31.72 106.75 74.98
C ALA A 304 -32.05 108.11 74.32
N ARG A 305 -31.31 109.18 74.59
CA ARG A 305 -31.62 110.51 74.02
C ARG A 305 -31.41 110.57 72.50
N ASP A 306 -30.54 109.71 71.97
CA ASP A 306 -30.35 109.54 70.54
C ASP A 306 -31.55 108.83 69.90
N VAL A 307 -32.32 108.06 70.67
CA VAL A 307 -33.52 107.33 70.20
C VAL A 307 -34.67 108.30 69.90
N GLU A 308 -34.94 109.29 70.75
CA GLU A 308 -35.99 110.29 70.46
C GLU A 308 -35.62 111.26 69.34
N ARG A 309 -34.33 111.61 69.19
CA ARG A 309 -33.85 112.39 68.03
C ARG A 309 -33.99 111.56 66.75
N MET A 310 -33.52 110.31 66.80
CA MET A 310 -33.73 109.34 65.73
C MET A 310 -35.21 109.24 65.38
N LYS A 311 -36.14 109.20 66.33
CA LYS A 311 -37.57 109.01 66.03
C LYS A 311 -38.21 110.16 65.23
N ARG A 312 -37.81 111.43 65.47
CA ARG A 312 -38.31 112.56 64.66
C ARG A 312 -37.64 112.64 63.30
N GLU A 313 -36.34 112.38 63.24
CA GLU A 313 -35.63 112.25 61.97
C GLU A 313 -36.18 111.07 61.16
N LEU A 314 -36.55 109.96 61.82
CA LEU A 314 -37.21 108.79 61.22
C LEU A 314 -38.54 109.18 60.58
N GLN A 315 -39.42 109.94 61.25
CA GLN A 315 -40.70 110.34 60.67
C GLN A 315 -40.59 111.31 59.48
N ALA A 316 -39.55 112.15 59.45
CA ALA A 316 -39.27 112.99 58.29
C ALA A 316 -38.72 112.14 57.14
N VAL A 317 -37.77 111.26 57.44
CA VAL A 317 -37.20 110.29 56.49
C VAL A 317 -38.28 109.34 55.97
N GLU A 318 -39.24 108.90 56.78
CA GLU A 318 -40.35 108.04 56.36
C GLU A 318 -41.24 108.70 55.31
N ARG A 319 -41.55 110.00 55.46
CA ARG A 319 -42.30 110.75 54.43
C ARG A 319 -41.49 110.93 53.16
N ASP A 320 -40.23 111.33 53.28
CA ASP A 320 -39.35 111.53 52.12
C ASP A 320 -39.07 110.19 51.41
N THR A 321 -38.99 109.09 52.16
CA THR A 321 -38.87 107.72 51.63
C THR A 321 -40.14 107.30 50.92
N ALA A 322 -41.33 107.58 51.47
CA ALA A 322 -42.59 107.26 50.81
C ALA A 322 -42.78 108.04 49.49
N GLU A 323 -42.41 109.32 49.44
CA GLU A 323 -42.43 110.11 48.20
C GLU A 323 -41.39 109.60 47.19
N ALA A 324 -40.18 109.27 47.66
CA ALA A 324 -39.13 108.66 46.83
C ALA A 324 -39.53 107.28 46.32
N GLU A 325 -40.24 106.46 47.10
CA GLU A 325 -40.75 105.15 46.71
C GLU A 325 -41.83 105.28 45.63
N LEU A 326 -42.75 106.23 45.75
CA LEU A 326 -43.74 106.49 44.71
C LEU A 326 -43.09 106.95 43.40
N ALA A 327 -42.11 107.85 43.48
CA ALA A 327 -41.33 108.28 42.33
C ALA A 327 -40.52 107.12 41.72
N ARG A 328 -39.89 106.28 42.56
CA ARG A 328 -39.15 105.08 42.14
C ARG A 328 -40.09 104.12 41.41
N ASN A 329 -41.24 103.79 41.99
CA ASN A 329 -42.19 102.85 41.38
C ASN A 329 -42.67 103.34 40.01
N ALA A 330 -42.94 104.65 39.84
CA ALA A 330 -43.30 105.22 38.55
C ALA A 330 -42.16 105.17 37.51
N TRP A 331 -40.91 105.27 37.95
CA TRP A 331 -39.74 105.09 37.07
C TRP A 331 -39.44 103.61 36.80
N GLU A 332 -39.67 102.72 37.76
CA GLU A 332 -39.56 101.27 37.60
C GLU A 332 -40.58 100.75 36.60
N GLU A 333 -41.83 101.23 36.63
CA GLU A 333 -42.85 100.87 35.64
C GLU A 333 -42.42 101.29 34.22
N LYS A 334 -41.93 102.53 34.06
CA LYS A 334 -41.38 102.99 32.77
C LYS A 334 -40.15 102.21 32.33
N ALA A 335 -39.26 101.86 33.27
CA ALA A 335 -38.10 101.05 32.98
C ALA A 335 -38.51 99.63 32.55
N TRP A 336 -39.54 99.07 33.19
CA TRP A 336 -40.07 97.75 32.88
C TRP A 336 -40.76 97.70 31.51
N ASP A 337 -41.52 98.73 31.13
CA ASP A 337 -42.11 98.85 29.79
C ASP A 337 -41.04 98.93 28.70
N ILE A 338 -39.99 99.72 28.93
CA ILE A 338 -38.85 99.85 28.01
C ILE A 338 -38.07 98.53 27.93
N ASP A 339 -37.81 97.88 29.06
CA ASP A 339 -37.09 96.59 29.14
C ASP A 339 -37.88 95.47 28.43
N THR A 340 -39.20 95.44 28.61
CA THR A 340 -40.09 94.49 27.90
C THR A 340 -40.04 94.74 26.40
N THR A 341 -40.05 96.00 25.97
CA THR A 341 -39.95 96.37 24.55
C THR A 341 -38.58 95.98 23.97
N ILE A 342 -37.49 96.22 24.69
CA ILE A 342 -36.13 95.85 24.29
C ILE A 342 -35.98 94.33 24.22
N SER A 343 -36.47 93.60 25.22
CA SER A 343 -36.45 92.14 25.28
C SER A 343 -37.19 91.51 24.09
N HIS A 344 -38.35 92.05 23.71
CA HIS A 344 -39.05 91.61 22.50
C HIS A 344 -38.22 91.85 21.23
N LYS A 345 -37.53 93.01 21.12
CA LYS A 345 -36.68 93.30 19.96
C LYS A 345 -35.40 92.48 19.89
N ILE A 346 -34.82 92.12 21.04
CA ILE A 346 -33.67 91.19 21.09
C ILE A 346 -34.11 89.80 20.65
N ASN A 347 -35.25 89.29 21.13
CA ASN A 347 -35.79 88.00 20.68
C ASN A 347 -36.06 87.98 19.17
N ASP A 348 -36.65 89.02 18.60
CA ASP A 348 -36.86 89.13 17.14
C ASP A 348 -35.51 89.07 16.38
N LEU A 349 -34.48 89.73 16.89
CA LEU A 349 -33.13 89.71 16.30
C LEU A 349 -32.47 88.33 16.41
N GLU A 350 -32.62 87.64 17.54
CA GLU A 350 -32.09 86.29 17.76
C GLU A 350 -32.69 85.28 16.77
N VAL A 351 -34.01 85.33 16.55
CA VAL A 351 -34.69 84.49 15.56
C VAL A 351 -34.14 84.74 14.17
N LEU A 352 -33.97 85.99 13.76
CA LEU A 352 -33.41 86.35 12.45
C LEU A 352 -31.93 85.93 12.31
N ALA A 353 -31.14 86.03 13.37
CA ALA A 353 -29.75 85.57 13.38
C ALA A 353 -29.66 84.04 13.25
N LEU A 354 -30.54 83.30 13.92
CA LEU A 354 -30.64 81.84 13.80
C LEU A 354 -31.00 81.40 12.38
N ASP A 355 -31.97 82.05 11.75
CA ASP A 355 -32.37 81.75 10.37
C ASP A 355 -31.23 82.02 9.37
N CYS A 356 -30.53 83.14 9.52
CA CYS A 356 -29.35 83.47 8.72
C CYS A 356 -28.22 82.43 8.90
N ASN A 357 -27.95 82.02 10.14
CA ASN A 357 -26.95 81.00 10.44
C ASN A 357 -27.33 79.62 9.90
N GLN A 358 -28.61 79.27 9.93
CA GLN A 358 -29.09 78.01 9.36
C GLN A 358 -28.91 78.00 7.83
N ALA A 359 -29.20 79.12 7.16
CA ALA A 359 -28.95 79.28 5.73
C ALA A 359 -27.44 79.18 5.40
N LEU A 360 -26.57 79.79 6.20
CA LEU A 360 -25.11 79.69 6.04
C LEU A 360 -24.59 78.27 6.21
N ARG A 361 -25.11 77.52 7.20
CA ARG A 361 -24.79 76.10 7.39
C ARG A 361 -25.24 75.24 6.21
N ARG A 362 -26.41 75.51 5.63
CA ARG A 362 -26.90 74.79 4.42
C ARG A 362 -26.00 75.04 3.21
N LEU A 363 -25.50 76.28 3.06
CA LEU A 363 -24.64 76.67 1.96
C LEU A 363 -23.16 76.27 2.16
N LYS A 364 -22.76 75.83 3.37
CA LYS A 364 -21.37 75.48 3.74
C LYS A 364 -20.34 76.57 3.41
N ILE A 365 -20.75 77.83 3.42
CA ILE A 365 -19.88 78.97 3.11
C ILE A 365 -19.10 79.32 4.37
N GLY A 366 -17.83 78.88 4.42
CA GLY A 366 -16.84 79.26 5.42
C GLY A 366 -17.26 79.01 6.87
N ASN A 367 -16.61 78.05 7.54
CA ASN A 367 -16.85 77.69 8.95
C ASN A 367 -16.64 78.83 9.99
N GLY A 368 -16.40 80.08 9.57
CA GLY A 368 -16.11 81.22 10.43
C GLY A 368 -17.11 82.39 10.35
N ILE A 369 -18.17 82.30 9.54
CA ILE A 369 -19.19 83.37 9.45
C ILE A 369 -20.44 82.90 10.17
N GLN A 370 -20.58 83.29 11.44
CA GLN A 370 -21.77 83.04 12.24
C GLN A 370 -22.22 84.36 12.88
N TYR A 371 -23.46 84.76 12.63
CA TYR A 371 -24.08 85.86 13.36
C TYR A 371 -24.19 85.45 14.83
N VAL A 372 -23.40 86.09 15.68
CA VAL A 372 -23.47 85.96 17.13
C VAL A 372 -23.82 87.35 17.63
N LEU A 373 -25.03 87.49 18.16
CA LEU A 373 -25.50 88.77 18.66
C LEU A 373 -24.72 89.14 19.92
N ASN A 374 -24.22 90.36 19.97
CA ASN A 374 -23.55 90.91 21.14
C ASN A 374 -24.49 91.92 21.82
N ASP A 375 -24.93 91.57 23.03
CA ASP A 375 -25.81 92.36 23.89
C ASP A 375 -25.19 93.68 24.37
N LYS A 376 -23.86 93.84 24.24
CA LYS A 376 -23.10 95.02 24.66
C LYS A 376 -22.62 95.90 23.50
N GLY A 377 -23.06 95.63 22.27
CA GLY A 377 -22.64 96.39 21.08
C GLY A 377 -23.28 97.79 21.00
N THR A 378 -22.50 98.82 20.69
CA THR A 378 -22.99 100.20 20.52
C THR A 378 -23.26 100.58 19.07
N THR A 379 -22.78 99.78 18.11
CA THR A 379 -23.02 99.97 16.68
C THR A 379 -23.70 98.75 16.03
N PRO A 380 -24.49 98.91 14.95
CA PRO A 380 -25.18 97.79 14.29
C PRO A 380 -24.26 96.66 13.82
N ALA A 381 -22.99 96.96 13.51
CA ALA A 381 -21.99 95.97 13.14
C ALA A 381 -21.43 95.20 14.35
N GLU A 382 -21.29 95.86 15.51
CA GLU A 382 -20.91 95.22 16.78
C GLU A 382 -22.03 94.35 17.34
N ILE A 383 -23.29 94.80 17.22
CA ILE A 383 -24.47 94.04 17.67
C ILE A 383 -24.63 92.76 16.85
N MET A 384 -24.39 92.80 15.53
CA MET A 384 -24.51 91.64 14.62
C MET A 384 -23.26 90.73 14.61
N GLY A 385 -22.16 91.14 15.25
CA GLY A 385 -20.89 90.42 15.32
C GLY A 385 -20.10 90.33 14.00
N ILE A 386 -20.72 90.60 12.84
CA ILE A 386 -20.13 90.49 11.51
C ILE A 386 -20.59 91.64 10.61
N ASP A 387 -19.66 92.26 9.88
CA ASP A 387 -19.99 93.17 8.79
C ASP A 387 -20.40 92.40 7.52
N HIS A 388 -21.71 92.37 7.26
CA HIS A 388 -22.34 91.76 6.10
C HIS A 388 -21.77 92.25 4.75
N LYS A 389 -21.24 93.47 4.66
CA LYS A 389 -20.68 94.01 3.40
C LYS A 389 -19.27 93.53 3.14
N ILE A 390 -18.46 93.41 4.18
CA ILE A 390 -17.02 93.13 4.05
C ILE A 390 -16.73 91.63 4.10
N MET A 391 -17.43 90.85 4.94
CA MET A 391 -17.12 89.42 5.10
C MET A 391 -18.05 88.50 4.30
N LEU A 392 -19.36 88.71 4.37
CA LEU A 392 -20.33 87.77 3.80
C LEU A 392 -20.41 87.85 2.26
N LYS A 393 -20.44 89.07 1.71
CA LYS A 393 -20.63 89.29 0.26
C LYS A 393 -19.44 88.79 -0.59
N PRO A 394 -18.17 88.97 -0.19
CA PRO A 394 -17.04 88.38 -0.92
C PRO A 394 -16.98 86.85 -0.80
N ALA A 395 -17.29 86.28 0.36
CA ALA A 395 -17.32 84.83 0.56
C ALA A 395 -18.38 84.13 -0.32
N LEU A 396 -19.56 84.74 -0.46
CA LEU A 396 -20.61 84.26 -1.38
C LEU A 396 -20.17 84.29 -2.84
N ARG A 397 -19.43 85.32 -3.27
CA ARG A 397 -18.91 85.43 -4.65
C ARG A 397 -17.84 84.38 -4.93
N SER A 398 -16.90 84.18 -4.00
CA SER A 398 -15.88 83.12 -4.04
C SER A 398 -16.51 81.73 -4.21
N PHE A 399 -17.52 81.41 -3.39
CA PHE A 399 -18.20 80.12 -3.44
C PHE A 399 -18.94 79.90 -4.77
N ALA A 400 -19.56 80.94 -5.33
CA ALA A 400 -20.21 80.86 -6.64
C ALA A 400 -19.21 80.58 -7.77
N ASP A 401 -18.00 81.13 -7.70
CA ASP A 401 -16.96 80.92 -8.70
C ASP A 401 -16.29 79.53 -8.56
N GLU A 402 -16.11 79.02 -7.33
CA GLU A 402 -15.67 77.63 -7.09
C GLU A 402 -16.66 76.59 -7.63
N ILE A 403 -17.97 76.80 -7.43
CA ILE A 403 -19.00 75.92 -8.00
C ILE A 403 -18.92 75.92 -9.52
N LYS A 404 -18.76 77.08 -10.16
CA LYS A 404 -18.62 77.18 -11.62
C LYS A 404 -17.38 76.42 -12.10
N LYS A 405 -16.23 76.60 -11.45
CA LYS A 405 -14.99 75.90 -11.79
C LYS A 405 -15.14 74.38 -11.65
N GLY A 406 -15.65 73.90 -10.51
CA GLY A 406 -15.88 72.46 -10.28
C GLY A 406 -16.91 71.86 -11.24
N SER A 407 -17.93 72.62 -11.65
CA SER A 407 -18.90 72.17 -12.64
C SER A 407 -18.30 72.02 -14.05
N MET A 408 -17.37 72.92 -14.42
CA MET A 408 -16.65 72.88 -15.69
C MET A 408 -15.68 71.69 -15.74
N GLU A 409 -14.92 71.45 -14.67
CA GLU A 409 -14.01 70.30 -14.54
C GLU A 409 -14.76 68.96 -14.64
N LYS A 410 -15.93 68.85 -13.99
CA LYS A 410 -16.78 67.64 -14.12
C LYS A 410 -17.36 67.45 -15.52
N LEU A 411 -17.68 68.54 -16.22
CA LEU A 411 -18.16 68.47 -17.61
C LEU A 411 -17.04 67.96 -18.53
N GLU A 412 -15.81 68.44 -18.36
CA GLU A 412 -14.64 67.94 -19.08
C GLU A 412 -14.33 66.46 -18.78
N GLU A 413 -14.50 66.03 -17.51
CA GLU A 413 -14.38 64.63 -17.12
C GLU A 413 -15.44 63.74 -17.80
N CYS A 414 -16.70 64.20 -17.84
CA CYS A 414 -17.79 63.52 -18.55
C CYS A 414 -17.48 63.36 -20.06
N ILE A 415 -16.97 64.40 -20.70
CA ILE A 415 -16.57 64.35 -22.12
C ILE A 415 -15.43 63.33 -22.33
N SER A 416 -14.46 63.28 -21.42
CA SER A 416 -13.37 62.29 -21.43
C SER A 416 -13.89 60.85 -21.29
N TYR A 417 -14.83 60.60 -20.38
CA TYR A 417 -15.46 59.28 -20.23
C TYR A 417 -16.29 58.88 -21.45
N GLN A 418 -17.01 59.82 -22.06
CA GLN A 418 -17.79 59.55 -23.26
C GLN A 418 -16.88 59.15 -24.44
N LYS A 419 -15.73 59.81 -24.59
CA LYS A 419 -14.72 59.43 -25.60
C LYS A 419 -14.15 58.04 -25.34
N LYS A 420 -13.76 57.72 -24.10
CA LYS A 420 -13.28 56.37 -23.72
C LYS A 420 -14.34 55.30 -23.94
N SER A 421 -15.61 55.61 -23.71
CA SER A 421 -16.73 54.71 -23.98
C SER A 421 -16.84 54.37 -25.47
N GLY A 422 -16.72 55.37 -26.35
CA GLY A 422 -16.71 55.17 -27.80
C GLY A 422 -15.54 54.30 -28.28
N GLU A 423 -14.32 54.53 -27.76
CA GLU A 423 -13.15 53.70 -28.07
C GLU A 423 -13.32 52.24 -27.60
N ASN A 424 -13.92 52.03 -26.43
CA ASN A 424 -14.24 50.70 -25.93
C ASN A 424 -15.30 49.99 -26.78
N ALA A 425 -16.32 50.71 -27.26
CA ALA A 425 -17.33 50.17 -28.17
C ALA A 425 -16.72 49.70 -29.51
N ALA A 426 -15.84 50.51 -30.11
CA ALA A 426 -15.11 50.13 -31.32
C ALA A 426 -14.22 48.88 -31.10
N ARG A 427 -13.55 48.79 -29.95
CA ARG A 427 -12.75 47.61 -29.58
C ARG A 427 -13.60 46.36 -29.40
N LEU A 428 -14.79 46.47 -28.80
CA LEU A 428 -15.75 45.39 -28.66
C LEU A 428 -16.22 44.87 -30.02
N GLU A 429 -16.55 45.78 -30.94
CA GLU A 429 -16.96 45.40 -32.30
C GLU A 429 -15.84 44.67 -33.06
N GLY A 430 -14.60 45.14 -32.92
CA GLY A 430 -13.43 44.43 -33.46
C GLY A 430 -13.25 43.01 -32.90
N LYS A 431 -13.53 42.82 -31.60
CA LYS A 431 -13.52 41.48 -30.97
C LYS A 431 -14.69 40.62 -31.43
N ARG A 432 -15.87 41.20 -31.63
CA ARG A 432 -17.06 40.52 -32.16
C ARG A 432 -16.80 39.95 -33.56
N ASN A 433 -16.16 40.74 -34.42
CA ASN A 433 -15.76 40.31 -35.76
C ASN A 433 -14.71 39.19 -35.74
N GLN A 434 -13.74 39.24 -34.83
CA GLN A 434 -12.78 38.13 -34.63
C GLN A 434 -13.49 36.85 -34.18
N LEU A 435 -14.48 36.98 -33.29
CA LEU A 435 -15.24 35.85 -32.77
C LEU A 435 -16.12 35.21 -33.86
N ALA A 436 -16.76 36.02 -34.71
CA ALA A 436 -17.48 35.54 -35.88
C ALA A 436 -16.58 34.79 -36.87
N ALA A 437 -15.36 35.28 -37.11
CA ALA A 437 -14.39 34.58 -37.96
C ALA A 437 -13.93 33.23 -37.38
N VAL A 438 -13.77 33.15 -36.06
CA VAL A 438 -13.48 31.88 -35.37
C VAL A 438 -14.66 30.93 -35.43
N GLN A 439 -15.90 31.43 -35.26
CA GLN A 439 -17.10 30.61 -35.37
C GLN A 439 -17.24 29.97 -36.76
N LEU A 440 -17.04 30.74 -37.84
CA LEU A 440 -17.03 30.19 -39.20
C LEU A 440 -16.00 29.09 -39.39
N ARG A 441 -14.83 29.20 -38.76
CA ARG A 441 -13.79 28.16 -38.81
C ARG A 441 -14.17 26.91 -38.00
N VAL A 442 -14.89 27.07 -36.91
CA VAL A 442 -15.45 25.94 -36.15
C VAL A 442 -16.49 25.22 -37.00
N ASP A 443 -17.42 25.96 -37.61
CA ASP A 443 -18.47 25.40 -38.46
C ASP A 443 -17.86 24.62 -39.65
N GLU A 444 -16.82 25.17 -40.29
CA GLU A 444 -16.07 24.47 -41.35
C GLU A 444 -15.45 23.15 -40.84
N MET A 445 -14.80 23.17 -39.67
CA MET A 445 -14.22 21.96 -39.08
C MET A 445 -15.29 20.93 -38.70
N GLU A 446 -16.46 21.35 -38.24
CA GLU A 446 -17.60 20.47 -37.95
C GLU A 446 -18.13 19.80 -39.21
N THR A 447 -18.22 20.52 -40.32
CA THR A 447 -18.62 19.91 -41.61
C THR A 447 -17.61 18.87 -42.08
N GLN A 448 -16.31 19.14 -41.96
CA GLN A 448 -15.25 18.18 -42.30
C GLN A 448 -15.30 16.94 -41.40
N LEU A 449 -15.55 17.11 -40.10
CA LEU A 449 -15.70 16.00 -39.17
C LEU A 449 -16.93 15.15 -39.50
N ASN A 450 -18.06 15.76 -39.86
CA ASN A 450 -19.26 15.05 -40.29
C ASN A 450 -19.03 14.27 -41.60
N MET A 451 -18.28 14.83 -42.56
CA MET A 451 -17.88 14.11 -43.77
C MET A 451 -17.03 12.88 -43.43
N LYS A 452 -15.98 13.04 -42.61
CA LYS A 452 -15.13 11.92 -42.19
C LYS A 452 -15.88 10.85 -41.41
N LYS A 453 -16.84 11.25 -40.59
CA LYS A 453 -17.73 10.33 -39.87
C LYS A 453 -18.59 9.52 -40.84
N LYS A 454 -19.15 10.17 -41.88
CA LYS A 454 -19.94 9.50 -42.91
C LYS A 454 -19.09 8.52 -43.73
N GLU A 455 -17.90 8.94 -44.16
CA GLU A 455 -16.93 8.06 -44.86
C GLU A 455 -16.57 6.82 -44.02
N THR A 456 -16.32 7.01 -42.72
CA THR A 456 -16.00 5.90 -41.80
C THR A 456 -17.19 4.96 -41.63
N GLN A 457 -18.40 5.50 -41.54
CA GLN A 457 -19.63 4.71 -41.44
C GLN A 457 -19.88 3.90 -42.72
N GLU A 458 -19.70 4.49 -43.89
CA GLU A 458 -19.81 3.82 -45.19
C GLU A 458 -18.75 2.70 -45.32
N TYR A 459 -17.49 2.98 -44.97
CA TYR A 459 -16.42 1.98 -44.96
C TYR A 459 -16.71 0.81 -44.01
N THR A 460 -17.20 1.10 -42.80
CA THR A 460 -17.58 0.07 -41.81
C THR A 460 -18.73 -0.79 -42.33
N SER A 461 -19.73 -0.17 -42.98
CA SER A 461 -20.85 -0.90 -43.59
C SER A 461 -20.40 -1.78 -44.76
N GLY A 462 -19.46 -1.29 -45.58
CA GLY A 462 -18.84 -2.05 -46.68
C GLY A 462 -18.07 -3.26 -46.16
N CYS A 463 -17.20 -3.07 -45.17
CA CYS A 463 -16.45 -4.17 -44.54
C CYS A 463 -17.39 -5.21 -43.91
N SER A 464 -18.48 -4.76 -43.26
CA SER A 464 -19.47 -5.68 -42.70
C SER A 464 -20.23 -6.46 -43.78
N ALA A 465 -20.53 -5.85 -44.92
CA ALA A 465 -21.18 -6.53 -46.04
C ALA A 465 -20.23 -7.54 -46.71
N GLU A 466 -18.96 -7.17 -46.90
CA GLU A 466 -17.92 -8.05 -47.45
C GLU A 466 -17.64 -9.24 -46.52
N ALA A 467 -17.56 -9.01 -45.20
CA ALA A 467 -17.43 -10.09 -44.21
C ALA A 467 -18.62 -11.06 -44.23
N LYS A 468 -19.85 -10.56 -44.40
CA LYS A 468 -21.04 -11.41 -44.56
C LYS A 468 -20.97 -12.25 -45.84
N LYS A 469 -20.57 -11.64 -46.96
CA LYS A 469 -20.39 -12.36 -48.22
C LYS A 469 -19.33 -13.45 -48.11
N MET A 470 -18.17 -13.16 -47.49
CA MET A 470 -17.14 -14.17 -47.24
C MET A 470 -17.64 -15.31 -46.35
N LEU A 471 -18.49 -15.03 -45.36
CA LEU A 471 -19.09 -16.06 -44.52
C LEU A 471 -20.03 -16.98 -45.33
N GLU A 472 -20.86 -16.39 -46.19
CA GLU A 472 -21.74 -17.13 -47.10
C GLU A 472 -20.93 -17.99 -48.09
N ASP A 473 -19.85 -17.45 -48.65
CA ASP A 473 -18.95 -18.20 -49.55
C ASP A 473 -18.25 -19.36 -48.83
N ILE A 474 -17.82 -19.18 -47.57
CA ILE A 474 -17.26 -20.26 -46.74
C ILE A 474 -18.32 -21.33 -46.46
N GLN A 475 -19.56 -20.95 -46.13
CA GLN A 475 -20.64 -21.90 -45.89
C GLN A 475 -20.99 -22.73 -47.14
N LEU A 476 -20.95 -22.11 -48.33
CA LEU A 476 -21.13 -22.82 -49.59
C LEU A 476 -19.99 -23.80 -49.85
N ALA A 477 -18.74 -23.39 -49.65
CA ALA A 477 -17.58 -24.27 -49.82
C ALA A 477 -17.58 -25.44 -48.82
N ASP A 478 -17.97 -25.20 -47.57
CA ASP A 478 -18.12 -26.24 -46.54
C ASP A 478 -19.19 -27.27 -46.96
N HIS A 479 -20.32 -26.80 -47.51
CA HIS A 479 -21.35 -27.68 -48.05
C HIS A 479 -20.87 -28.49 -49.27
N GLU A 480 -20.06 -27.90 -50.15
CA GLU A 480 -19.46 -28.60 -51.29
C GLU A 480 -18.45 -29.66 -50.84
N ILE A 481 -17.63 -29.37 -49.81
CA ILE A 481 -16.71 -30.34 -49.20
C ILE A 481 -17.51 -31.50 -48.59
N ASP A 482 -18.58 -31.23 -47.85
CA ASP A 482 -19.48 -32.25 -47.28
C ASP A 482 -20.12 -33.17 -48.35
N ILE A 483 -20.43 -32.62 -49.52
CA ILE A 483 -20.92 -33.42 -50.67
C ILE A 483 -19.78 -34.30 -51.19
N MET A 484 -18.61 -33.71 -51.44
CA MET A 484 -17.45 -34.42 -51.97
C MET A 484 -16.96 -35.53 -51.02
N GLU A 485 -16.96 -35.31 -49.71
CA GLU A 485 -16.63 -36.33 -48.71
C GLU A 485 -17.60 -37.50 -48.73
N ARG A 486 -18.91 -37.23 -48.86
CA ARG A 486 -19.93 -38.29 -49.02
C ARG A 486 -19.74 -39.08 -50.31
N GLU A 487 -19.46 -38.41 -51.41
CA GLU A 487 -19.18 -39.06 -52.70
C GLU A 487 -17.92 -39.93 -52.62
N ALA A 488 -16.84 -39.40 -52.01
CA ALA A 488 -15.60 -40.15 -51.80
C ALA A 488 -15.81 -41.37 -50.89
N ALA A 489 -16.62 -41.25 -49.83
CA ALA A 489 -16.95 -42.35 -48.94
C ALA A 489 -17.76 -43.45 -49.66
N GLU A 490 -18.72 -43.09 -50.52
CA GLU A 490 -19.46 -44.05 -51.35
C GLU A 490 -18.55 -44.73 -52.39
N VAL A 491 -17.63 -43.99 -53.02
CA VAL A 491 -16.62 -44.58 -53.93
C VAL A 491 -15.70 -45.54 -53.19
N LEU A 492 -15.24 -45.20 -51.99
CA LEU A 492 -14.42 -46.09 -51.16
C LEU A 492 -15.18 -47.37 -50.82
N LYS A 493 -16.42 -47.25 -50.33
CA LYS A 493 -17.28 -48.38 -49.97
C LYS A 493 -17.58 -49.29 -51.16
N THR A 494 -17.85 -48.72 -52.34
CA THR A 494 -18.08 -49.52 -53.55
C THR A 494 -16.80 -50.23 -54.03
N SER A 495 -15.63 -49.61 -53.84
CA SER A 495 -14.34 -50.25 -54.12
C SER A 495 -14.01 -51.38 -53.12
N GLU A 496 -14.27 -51.18 -51.83
CA GLU A 496 -14.08 -52.20 -50.79
C GLU A 496 -14.95 -53.44 -51.05
N LEU A 497 -16.22 -53.25 -51.42
CA LEU A 497 -17.12 -54.35 -51.79
C LEU A 497 -16.61 -55.13 -53.01
N LYS A 498 -16.13 -54.43 -54.04
CA LYS A 498 -15.53 -55.08 -55.23
C LYS A 498 -14.27 -55.88 -54.87
N LEU A 499 -13.44 -55.36 -53.97
CA LEU A 499 -12.25 -56.06 -53.49
C LEU A 499 -12.63 -57.33 -52.71
N GLN A 500 -13.62 -57.25 -51.81
CA GLN A 500 -14.14 -58.43 -51.09
C GLN A 500 -14.69 -59.49 -52.04
N GLU A 501 -15.43 -59.08 -53.07
CA GLU A 501 -15.98 -60.00 -54.06
C GLU A 501 -14.87 -60.66 -54.90
N ALA A 502 -13.84 -59.89 -55.30
CA ALA A 502 -12.67 -60.44 -56.00
C ALA A 502 -11.86 -61.41 -55.13
N ILE A 503 -11.69 -61.11 -53.83
CA ILE A 503 -11.05 -62.03 -52.87
C ILE A 503 -11.84 -63.33 -52.81
N LYS A 504 -13.16 -63.25 -52.64
CA LYS A 504 -14.04 -64.43 -52.57
C LYS A 504 -13.97 -65.26 -53.86
N GLN A 505 -14.02 -64.63 -55.03
CA GLN A 505 -13.86 -65.32 -56.32
C GLN A 505 -12.50 -66.01 -56.44
N SER A 506 -11.41 -65.36 -56.00
CA SER A 506 -10.08 -65.97 -56.01
C SER A 506 -9.94 -67.14 -55.05
N GLU A 507 -10.58 -67.09 -53.87
CA GLU A 507 -10.63 -68.22 -52.93
C GLU A 507 -11.43 -69.39 -53.50
N GLU A 508 -12.57 -69.11 -54.14
CA GLU A 508 -13.38 -70.12 -54.83
C GLU A 508 -12.59 -70.78 -55.98
N GLU A 509 -11.85 -70.00 -56.77
CA GLU A 509 -10.96 -70.52 -57.81
C GLU A 509 -9.82 -71.36 -57.23
N ILE A 510 -9.16 -70.90 -56.16
CA ILE A 510 -8.12 -71.67 -55.46
C ILE A 510 -8.70 -73.00 -54.97
N GLN A 511 -9.89 -73.00 -54.36
CA GLN A 511 -10.53 -74.20 -53.85
C GLN A 511 -10.90 -75.17 -54.98
N MET A 512 -11.34 -74.65 -56.13
CA MET A 512 -11.59 -75.45 -57.34
C MET A 512 -10.29 -76.08 -57.85
N ARG A 513 -9.21 -75.30 -57.97
CA ARG A 513 -7.89 -75.81 -58.39
C ARG A 513 -7.33 -76.85 -57.42
N VAL A 514 -7.49 -76.65 -56.12
CA VAL A 514 -7.12 -77.63 -55.09
C VAL A 514 -7.92 -78.93 -55.26
N SER A 515 -9.22 -78.84 -55.53
CA SER A 515 -10.08 -80.01 -55.77
C SER A 515 -9.69 -80.78 -57.04
N GLU A 516 -9.39 -80.08 -58.14
CA GLU A 516 -8.85 -80.67 -59.38
C GLU A 516 -7.52 -81.38 -59.12
N LEU A 517 -6.64 -80.77 -58.33
CA LEU A 517 -5.33 -81.33 -58.00
C LEU A 517 -5.46 -82.59 -57.11
N PHE A 518 -6.41 -82.61 -56.18
CA PHE A 518 -6.75 -83.81 -55.41
C PHE A 518 -7.30 -84.93 -56.30
N GLN A 519 -8.16 -84.63 -57.28
CA GLN A 519 -8.65 -85.62 -58.24
C GLN A 519 -7.51 -86.17 -59.11
N LEU A 520 -6.56 -85.32 -59.52
CA LEU A 520 -5.40 -85.75 -60.27
C LEU A 520 -4.51 -86.68 -59.43
N VAL A 521 -4.23 -86.32 -58.17
CA VAL A 521 -3.47 -87.17 -57.23
C VAL A 521 -4.17 -88.52 -57.02
N ASP A 522 -5.49 -88.53 -56.84
CA ASP A 522 -6.27 -89.77 -56.70
C ASP A 522 -6.20 -90.62 -57.98
N SER A 523 -6.28 -90.01 -59.17
CA SER A 523 -6.13 -90.72 -60.45
C SER A 523 -4.73 -91.32 -60.64
N VAL A 524 -3.67 -90.61 -60.23
CA VAL A 524 -2.28 -91.10 -60.26
C VAL A 524 -2.10 -92.23 -59.24
N SER A 525 -2.73 -92.13 -58.06
CA SER A 525 -2.72 -93.18 -57.05
C SER A 525 -3.41 -94.45 -57.56
N LYS A 526 -4.58 -94.31 -58.20
CA LYS A 526 -5.31 -95.42 -58.85
C LYS A 526 -4.52 -96.02 -60.01
N PHE A 527 -3.83 -95.21 -60.81
CA PHE A 527 -2.95 -95.71 -61.86
C PHE A 527 -1.74 -96.48 -61.29
N LYS A 528 -1.14 -95.98 -60.20
CA LYS A 528 -0.06 -96.69 -59.48
C LYS A 528 -0.54 -98.04 -58.93
N GLU A 529 -1.73 -98.10 -58.33
CA GLU A 529 -2.36 -99.37 -57.90
C GLU A 529 -2.63 -100.30 -59.08
N HIS A 530 -3.16 -99.78 -60.19
CA HIS A 530 -3.44 -100.56 -61.38
C HIS A 530 -2.15 -101.15 -61.99
N VAL A 531 -1.09 -100.35 -62.13
CA VAL A 531 0.21 -100.82 -62.61
C VAL A 531 0.82 -101.83 -61.61
N GLY A 532 0.71 -101.59 -60.30
CA GLY A 532 1.15 -102.55 -59.27
C GLY A 532 0.40 -103.88 -59.36
N SER A 533 -0.91 -103.83 -59.60
CA SER A 533 -1.76 -105.01 -59.81
C SER A 533 -1.41 -105.74 -61.11
N LYS A 534 -1.20 -105.02 -62.22
CA LYS A 534 -0.82 -105.60 -63.52
C LYS A 534 0.57 -106.23 -63.51
N ILE A 535 1.53 -105.63 -62.80
CA ILE A 535 2.87 -106.23 -62.60
C ILE A 535 2.76 -107.51 -61.76
N SER A 536 1.86 -107.54 -60.76
CA SER A 536 1.60 -108.74 -59.96
C SER A 536 0.92 -109.83 -60.80
N GLU A 537 -0.01 -109.47 -61.67
CA GLU A 537 -0.67 -110.36 -62.63
C GLU A 537 0.34 -110.92 -63.66
N MET A 538 1.17 -110.08 -64.27
CA MET A 538 2.24 -110.53 -65.18
C MET A 538 3.24 -111.45 -64.48
N ARG A 539 3.59 -111.20 -63.21
CA ARG A 539 4.45 -112.12 -62.43
C ARG A 539 3.80 -113.47 -62.22
N ARG A 540 2.48 -113.52 -61.99
CA ARG A 540 1.72 -114.76 -61.85
C ARG A 540 1.65 -115.51 -63.18
N ASP A 541 1.35 -114.82 -64.28
CA ASP A 541 1.24 -115.42 -65.62
C ASP A 541 2.61 -115.93 -66.10
N LEU A 542 3.71 -115.23 -65.78
CA LEU A 542 5.08 -115.71 -66.06
C LEU A 542 5.44 -116.95 -65.24
N SER A 543 4.91 -117.06 -64.01
CA SER A 543 5.03 -118.27 -63.17
C SER A 543 4.20 -119.44 -63.70
N GLU A 544 3.02 -119.20 -64.27
CA GLU A 544 2.19 -120.23 -64.91
C GLU A 544 2.77 -120.69 -66.24
N THR A 545 3.35 -119.79 -67.04
CA THR A 545 4.02 -120.16 -68.30
C THR A 545 5.35 -120.91 -68.05
N ALA A 546 6.09 -120.55 -66.98
CA ALA A 546 7.25 -121.32 -66.53
C ALA A 546 6.88 -122.73 -66.02
N ALA A 547 5.69 -122.89 -65.41
CA ALA A 547 5.16 -124.20 -65.03
C ALA A 547 4.73 -125.04 -66.26
N ALA A 548 4.12 -124.42 -67.28
CA ALA A 548 3.73 -125.08 -68.53
C ALA A 548 4.94 -125.56 -69.37
N VAL A 549 6.02 -124.75 -69.45
CA VAL A 549 7.27 -125.13 -70.15
C VAL A 549 8.04 -126.25 -69.40
N SER A 550 7.89 -126.34 -68.07
CA SER A 550 8.47 -127.44 -67.27
C SER A 550 7.73 -128.79 -67.46
N VAL A 551 6.46 -128.76 -67.90
CA VAL A 551 5.68 -129.95 -68.23
C VAL A 551 6.00 -130.47 -69.65
N GLU A 552 6.36 -129.59 -70.58
CA GLU A 552 6.66 -129.97 -71.97
C GLU A 552 8.12 -130.45 -72.19
N CYS A 553 9.04 -130.10 -71.28
CA CYS A 553 10.44 -130.59 -71.31
C CYS A 553 10.68 -131.95 -70.62
N ARG A 554 9.66 -132.62 -70.07
CA ARG A 554 9.82 -133.97 -69.48
C ARG A 554 9.41 -135.12 -70.42
N GLY A 555 9.01 -134.80 -71.66
CA GLY A 555 8.54 -135.76 -72.66
C GLY A 555 9.59 -136.24 -73.69
N ALA A 556 10.81 -135.71 -73.69
CA ALA A 556 11.83 -136.12 -74.67
C ALA A 556 13.22 -136.03 -74.06
N LEU A 557 13.64 -137.07 -73.32
CA LEU A 557 15.01 -137.61 -73.21
C LEU A 557 15.10 -138.61 -72.03
N HIS A 558 14.70 -139.87 -72.24
CA HIS A 558 15.45 -141.04 -71.76
C HIS A 558 14.96 -142.35 -72.40
N VAL A 559 15.81 -142.89 -73.28
CA VAL A 559 15.95 -144.29 -73.70
C VAL A 559 17.35 -144.70 -73.23
N GLU A 560 17.47 -145.92 -72.68
CA GLU A 560 18.57 -146.53 -71.89
C GLU A 560 18.65 -146.01 -70.43
N ARG A 561 18.29 -146.76 -69.39
CA ARG A 561 18.18 -148.21 -69.15
C ARG A 561 17.02 -148.52 -68.20
#